data_AF-A0A9X6V6P6-F1
#
_entry.id   AF-A0A9X6V6P6-F1
#
_cell.length_a   1.000
_cell.length_b   1.000
_cell.length_c   1.000
_cell.angle_alpha   90.00
_cell.angle_beta   90.00
_cell.angle_gamma   90.00
#
_symmetry.space_group_name_H-M   'P 1'
#
loop_
_entity.id
_entity.type
_entity.pdbx_description
1 polymer ?
#
loop_
_entity_poly.entity_id
_entity_poly.type
_entity_poly.pdbx_seq_one_letter_code
_entity_poly.pdbx_strand_id
1 'polypeptide(L)'
;MSSFTFNNQRKEYIQIEKGWSPPTWAPLKRNFLKTPGYPGARLLGMETDPRPLPVPVGIIVPDGTNLETLKEEIAAWLITEEAVELVFDATPDRTYLAVIDEDFDPDDFVTLGKGTLKFICPMPYKLGPTRIVDFQTGALGLTANVQNKGTVHSNPIIEIDITKPNTFLDVWFEDEYAKEPDYFRIGMPLKMEQLPVERNQRLIWDEMSTTVGWSKVSSMEDGNPVGEMKTDSYQFYCSDYGSGNGWHGAAVKKSIPGGPVQDFIMQAHVTCKSKTINEMGRVEIAILDENSKVLSKIAMNDLYWQAEQNFGTMVIGYDNKPGKTGLIYESGDYPNTWNHYYGRLWIARTGNDWEAYISKFLPGTEKDDAERFARWSDKDNKHMEKAAQIQISIMQWQDVPPVEAMTVSDLKFWKVNLNNQNTPPYIVDVGDKVVIDTENSRVSIEGKNAINIKDIFSNFPVINKGTNKLEIIPSDIGTAKVTYRERFR
;
A
#
# COMPACT_ATOMS: atom_id res chain seq x y z
N MET A 1 25.12 -38.61 11.94
CA MET A 1 24.03 -38.15 12.81
C MET A 1 23.16 -37.26 11.97
N SER A 2 21.84 -37.49 11.95
CA SER A 2 20.89 -36.69 11.17
C SER A 2 20.20 -35.71 12.10
N SER A 3 19.91 -34.50 11.65
CA SER A 3 19.17 -33.47 12.39
C SER A 3 18.17 -32.79 11.45
N PHE A 4 17.63 -31.65 11.88
CA PHE A 4 16.71 -30.83 11.11
C PHE A 4 16.99 -29.34 11.33
N THR A 5 16.58 -28.55 10.35
CA THR A 5 16.52 -27.09 10.41
C THR A 5 15.06 -26.69 10.55
N PHE A 6 14.74 -25.87 11.54
CA PHE A 6 13.40 -25.34 11.79
C PHE A 6 13.48 -23.82 11.91
N ASN A 7 12.65 -23.11 11.15
CA ASN A 7 12.63 -21.65 11.10
C ASN A 7 14.03 -21.03 10.83
N ASN A 8 14.73 -21.57 9.82
CA ASN A 8 16.11 -21.18 9.45
C ASN A 8 17.17 -21.34 10.56
N GLN A 9 16.86 -22.04 11.65
CA GLN A 9 17.77 -22.31 12.74
C GLN A 9 18.00 -23.82 12.88
N ARG A 10 19.23 -24.19 13.27
CA ARG A 10 19.65 -25.56 13.53
C ARG A 10 20.38 -25.60 14.86
N LYS A 11 20.08 -26.58 15.69
CA LYS A 11 20.71 -26.78 17.00
C LYS A 11 21.56 -28.04 16.97
N GLU A 12 22.87 -27.90 17.19
CA GLU A 12 23.82 -29.02 17.13
C GLU A 12 23.58 -30.07 18.23
N TYR A 13 23.01 -29.63 19.36
CA TYR A 13 22.69 -30.49 20.50
C TYR A 13 21.46 -31.38 20.25
N ILE A 14 20.67 -31.17 19.19
CA ILE A 14 19.52 -32.00 18.82
C ILE A 14 19.85 -32.89 17.63
N GLN A 15 19.61 -34.19 17.79
CA GLN A 15 19.82 -35.20 16.77
C GLN A 15 18.62 -36.11 16.65
N ILE A 16 18.26 -36.47 15.42
CA ILE A 16 17.20 -37.43 15.13
C ILE A 16 17.72 -38.84 15.37
N GLU A 17 16.90 -39.67 16.01
CA GLU A 17 17.24 -41.06 16.27
C GLU A 17 17.46 -41.85 14.97
N LYS A 18 18.43 -42.78 15.01
CA LYS A 18 18.83 -43.55 13.83
C LYS A 18 17.70 -44.43 13.34
N GLY A 19 17.40 -44.34 12.04
CA GLY A 19 16.41 -45.19 11.37
C GLY A 19 15.01 -44.59 11.30
N TRP A 20 14.79 -43.41 11.86
CA TRP A 20 13.55 -42.69 11.66
C TRP A 20 13.44 -42.12 10.24
N SER A 21 12.24 -42.15 9.69
CA SER A 21 11.88 -41.51 8.43
C SER A 21 10.47 -40.91 8.52
N PRO A 22 10.20 -39.78 7.85
CA PRO A 22 8.85 -39.21 7.80
C PRO A 22 7.82 -40.20 7.24
N PRO A 23 6.54 -40.12 7.67
CA PRO A 23 5.46 -40.89 7.06
C PRO A 23 5.40 -40.68 5.54
N THR A 24 5.17 -41.77 4.80
CA THR A 24 5.18 -41.77 3.32
C THR A 24 4.10 -40.85 2.73
N TRP A 25 2.91 -40.83 3.34
CA TRP A 25 1.77 -39.99 2.96
C TRP A 25 1.08 -39.41 4.19
N ALA A 26 0.32 -38.32 4.01
CA ALA A 26 -0.51 -37.75 5.06
C ALA A 26 -1.78 -38.60 5.27
N PRO A 27 -2.39 -38.60 6.47
CA PRO A 27 -3.58 -39.40 6.74
C PRO A 27 -4.69 -39.11 5.73
N LEU A 28 -5.35 -40.18 5.25
CA LEU A 28 -6.37 -40.10 4.20
C LEU A 28 -7.72 -40.51 4.78
N LYS A 29 -8.71 -39.65 4.62
CA LYS A 29 -10.10 -39.93 4.98
C LYS A 29 -10.92 -40.15 3.71
N ARG A 30 -11.57 -41.31 3.60
CA ARG A 30 -12.36 -41.68 2.42
C ARG A 30 -13.84 -41.65 2.74
N ASN A 31 -14.60 -40.92 1.94
CA ASN A 31 -16.04 -40.83 2.07
C ASN A 31 -16.71 -41.92 1.22
N PHE A 32 -17.38 -42.87 1.88
CA PHE A 32 -18.02 -44.01 1.23
C PHE A 32 -19.55 -43.94 1.36
N LEU A 33 -20.25 -44.03 0.24
CA LEU A 33 -21.71 -44.16 0.19
C LEU A 33 -22.10 -45.64 0.18
N LYS A 34 -22.85 -46.08 1.18
CA LYS A 34 -23.45 -47.43 1.23
C LYS A 34 -24.93 -47.35 0.85
N THR A 35 -25.37 -48.18 -0.09
CA THR A 35 -26.76 -48.22 -0.57
C THR A 35 -27.31 -49.65 -0.43
N PRO A 36 -28.55 -49.86 0.05
CA PRO A 36 -29.17 -51.17 0.12
C PRO A 36 -29.17 -51.88 -1.24
N GLY A 37 -28.81 -53.16 -1.28
CA GLY A 37 -28.76 -53.97 -2.50
C GLY A 37 -27.47 -53.85 -3.33
N TYR A 38 -26.51 -53.00 -2.93
CA TYR A 38 -25.20 -52.92 -3.55
C TYR A 38 -24.12 -53.51 -2.62
N PRO A 39 -23.47 -54.64 -2.97
CA PRO A 39 -22.36 -55.16 -2.20
C PRO A 39 -21.19 -54.16 -2.14
N GLY A 40 -20.83 -53.72 -0.94
CA GLY A 40 -19.75 -52.76 -0.71
C GLY A 40 -20.23 -51.32 -0.58
N ALA A 41 -19.42 -50.37 -1.05
CA ALA A 41 -19.70 -48.94 -0.99
C ALA A 41 -19.10 -48.21 -2.20
N ARG A 42 -19.73 -47.10 -2.61
CA ARG A 42 -19.17 -46.21 -3.64
C ARG A 42 -18.27 -45.18 -2.99
N LEU A 43 -17.05 -45.01 -3.51
CA LEU A 43 -16.15 -43.95 -3.08
C LEU A 43 -16.65 -42.61 -3.64
N LEU A 44 -17.07 -41.70 -2.77
CA LEU A 44 -17.53 -40.36 -3.12
C LEU A 44 -16.37 -39.38 -3.25
N GLY A 45 -15.33 -39.55 -2.43
CA GLY A 45 -14.20 -38.62 -2.39
C GLY A 45 -13.16 -39.00 -1.34
N MET A 46 -12.08 -38.23 -1.33
CA MET A 46 -10.96 -38.38 -0.43
C MET A 46 -10.55 -37.01 0.11
N GLU A 47 -10.42 -36.91 1.42
CA GLU A 47 -9.84 -35.78 2.13
C GLU A 47 -8.45 -36.18 2.62
N THR A 48 -7.52 -35.22 2.64
CA THR A 48 -6.17 -35.40 3.19
C THR A 48 -6.08 -34.54 4.43
N ASP A 49 -5.88 -35.19 5.58
CA ASP A 49 -5.76 -34.50 6.88
C ASP A 49 -4.35 -33.88 7.04
N PRO A 50 -4.17 -32.94 7.98
CA PRO A 50 -2.85 -32.45 8.36
C PRO A 50 -1.86 -33.58 8.59
N ARG A 51 -0.60 -33.37 8.20
CA ARG A 51 0.44 -34.41 8.31
C ARG A 51 1.09 -34.34 9.69
N PRO A 52 0.93 -35.35 10.56
CA PRO A 52 1.75 -35.47 11.75
C PRO A 52 3.16 -35.94 11.38
N LEU A 53 4.15 -35.38 12.05
CA LEU A 53 5.57 -35.69 11.94
C LEU A 53 6.12 -35.89 13.37
N PRO A 54 5.95 -37.10 13.95
CA PRO A 54 6.55 -37.43 15.24
C PRO A 54 8.04 -37.71 15.03
N VAL A 55 8.89 -36.76 15.41
CA VAL A 55 10.36 -36.81 15.23
C VAL A 55 11.01 -37.25 16.55
N PRO A 56 11.49 -38.49 16.68
CA PRO A 56 12.24 -38.93 17.83
C PRO A 56 13.63 -38.27 17.82
N VAL A 57 13.97 -37.59 18.91
CA VAL A 57 15.20 -36.83 19.06
C VAL A 57 15.96 -37.22 20.32
N GLY A 58 17.28 -37.23 20.21
CA GLY A 58 18.22 -37.19 21.32
C GLY A 58 18.76 -35.78 21.50
N ILE A 59 18.82 -35.31 22.75
CA ILE A 59 19.34 -34.01 23.17
C ILE A 59 20.62 -34.23 23.95
N ILE A 60 21.75 -33.83 23.39
CA ILE A 60 23.06 -33.92 24.04
C ILE A 60 23.28 -32.63 24.83
N VAL A 61 23.24 -32.70 26.16
CA VAL A 61 23.40 -31.53 27.02
C VAL A 61 24.88 -31.09 27.01
N PRO A 62 25.22 -29.86 26.56
CA PRO A 62 26.61 -29.41 26.55
C PRO A 62 27.15 -29.23 27.97
N ASP A 63 28.43 -29.55 28.18
CA ASP A 63 29.09 -29.47 29.49
C ASP A 63 28.95 -28.06 30.11
N GLY A 64 28.45 -27.99 31.35
CA GLY A 64 28.27 -26.74 32.10
C GLY A 64 26.96 -25.99 31.80
N THR A 65 26.09 -26.53 30.94
CA THR A 65 24.77 -25.92 30.63
C THR A 65 23.75 -26.22 31.73
N ASN A 66 22.94 -25.21 32.10
CA ASN A 66 21.79 -25.41 32.98
C ASN A 66 20.62 -26.01 32.17
N LEU A 67 20.07 -27.13 32.66
CA LEU A 67 19.00 -27.88 32.00
C LEU A 67 17.73 -27.06 31.79
N GLU A 68 17.35 -26.22 32.75
CA GLU A 68 16.13 -25.40 32.65
C GLU A 68 16.29 -24.31 31.58
N THR A 69 17.46 -23.67 31.51
CA THR A 69 17.75 -22.69 30.45
C THR A 69 17.79 -23.33 29.06
N LEU A 70 18.23 -24.59 28.94
CA LEU A 70 18.21 -25.31 27.67
C LEU A 70 16.78 -25.65 27.23
N LYS A 71 15.89 -25.99 28.17
CA LYS A 71 14.45 -26.20 27.88
C LYS A 71 13.80 -24.91 27.42
N GLU A 72 14.08 -23.78 28.07
CA GLU A 72 13.60 -22.45 27.66
C GLU A 72 14.09 -22.11 26.24
N GLU A 73 15.36 -22.39 25.91
CA GLU A 73 15.90 -22.17 24.57
C GLU A 73 15.21 -23.04 23.51
N ILE A 74 14.96 -24.32 23.81
CA ILE A 74 14.22 -25.22 22.91
C ILE A 74 12.79 -24.72 22.70
N ALA A 75 12.11 -24.32 23.77
CA ALA A 75 10.75 -23.79 23.69
C ALA A 75 10.70 -22.51 22.86
N ALA A 76 11.61 -21.56 23.11
CA ALA A 76 11.70 -20.31 22.36
C ALA A 76 12.01 -20.52 20.87
N TRP A 77 12.71 -21.61 20.53
CA TRP A 77 13.01 -21.95 19.14
C TRP A 77 11.86 -22.68 18.42
N LEU A 78 11.22 -23.65 19.08
CA LEU A 78 10.25 -24.55 18.45
C LEU A 78 8.82 -24.02 18.47
N ILE A 79 8.45 -23.21 19.47
CA ILE A 79 7.11 -22.65 19.59
C ILE A 79 6.98 -21.44 18.68
N THR A 80 6.19 -21.57 17.61
CA THR A 80 5.91 -20.51 16.64
C THR A 80 4.40 -20.27 16.53
N GLU A 81 4.00 -19.02 16.26
CA GLU A 81 2.58 -18.67 16.08
C GLU A 81 2.00 -19.19 14.75
N GLU A 82 2.85 -19.24 13.71
CA GLU A 82 2.48 -19.69 12.36
C GLU A 82 3.33 -20.88 11.91
N ALA A 83 2.89 -21.57 10.86
CA ALA A 83 3.61 -22.68 10.26
C ALA A 83 4.87 -22.18 9.53
N VAL A 84 6.04 -22.70 9.93
CA VAL A 84 7.35 -22.30 9.41
C VAL A 84 8.05 -23.47 8.72
N GLU A 85 9.14 -23.16 8.01
CA GLU A 85 9.88 -24.17 7.27
C GLU A 85 10.62 -25.15 8.18
N LEU A 86 10.39 -26.44 7.94
CA LEU A 86 11.06 -27.58 8.53
C LEU A 86 11.76 -28.39 7.42
N VAL A 87 13.07 -28.56 7.52
CA VAL A 87 13.90 -29.31 6.55
C VAL A 87 14.73 -30.36 7.27
N PHE A 88 14.66 -31.60 6.83
CA PHE A 88 15.44 -32.71 7.39
C PHE A 88 16.74 -32.93 6.60
N ASP A 89 17.84 -33.21 7.29
CA ASP A 89 19.14 -33.49 6.66
C ASP A 89 19.09 -34.69 5.68
N ALA A 90 18.21 -35.65 5.95
CA ALA A 90 18.02 -36.83 5.10
C ALA A 90 17.36 -36.51 3.75
N THR A 91 16.58 -35.42 3.67
CA THR A 91 15.86 -34.97 2.48
C THR A 91 15.95 -33.46 2.34
N PRO A 92 17.14 -32.91 2.06
CA PRO A 92 17.37 -31.46 2.05
C PRO A 92 16.66 -30.75 0.89
N ASP A 93 16.19 -31.49 -0.10
CA ASP A 93 15.42 -30.99 -1.25
C ASP A 93 13.90 -30.99 -1.02
N ARG A 94 13.45 -31.30 0.21
CA ARG A 94 12.04 -31.29 0.63
C ARG A 94 11.85 -30.47 1.90
N THR A 95 10.98 -29.49 1.81
CA THR A 95 10.58 -28.64 2.93
C THR A 95 9.15 -28.97 3.36
N TYR A 96 8.90 -28.93 4.66
CA TYR A 96 7.58 -29.03 5.26
C TYR A 96 7.24 -27.67 5.87
N LEU A 97 5.96 -27.26 5.83
CA LEU A 97 5.46 -26.14 6.63
C LEU A 97 4.82 -26.72 7.89
N ALA A 98 5.44 -26.50 9.04
CA ALA A 98 5.08 -27.18 10.29
C ALA A 98 5.01 -26.23 11.48
N VAL A 99 4.18 -26.58 12.45
CA VAL A 99 4.19 -26.03 13.81
C VAL A 99 4.46 -27.18 14.79
N ILE A 100 5.07 -26.88 15.94
CA ILE A 100 5.13 -27.84 17.03
C ILE A 100 3.74 -27.94 17.67
N ASP A 101 3.32 -29.16 17.97
CA ASP A 101 2.04 -29.45 18.61
C ASP A 101 2.31 -30.34 19.84
N GLU A 102 1.41 -30.25 20.81
CA GLU A 102 1.48 -30.95 22.10
C GLU A 102 2.69 -30.59 22.99
N ASP A 103 2.79 -31.27 24.13
CA ASP A 103 3.86 -31.16 25.11
C ASP A 103 5.13 -31.93 24.68
N PHE A 104 6.27 -31.48 25.19
CA PHE A 104 7.55 -32.16 25.01
C PHE A 104 8.26 -32.29 26.36
N ASP A 105 8.24 -33.51 26.91
CA ASP A 105 8.96 -33.87 28.13
C ASP A 105 9.99 -34.97 27.82
N PRO A 106 11.29 -34.64 27.74
CA PRO A 106 12.32 -35.61 27.42
C PRO A 106 12.71 -36.50 28.61
N ASP A 107 12.74 -37.81 28.39
CA ASP A 107 13.26 -38.82 29.31
C ASP A 107 14.80 -38.70 29.45
N ASP A 108 15.35 -39.14 30.59
CA ASP A 108 16.80 -39.21 30.87
C ASP A 108 17.58 -37.88 30.71
N PHE A 109 16.92 -36.74 30.97
CA PHE A 109 17.45 -35.39 30.79
C PHE A 109 18.52 -34.95 31.82
N VAL A 110 19.60 -35.72 31.95
CA VAL A 110 20.77 -35.40 32.82
C VAL A 110 22.01 -35.15 31.97
N THR A 111 22.34 -36.08 31.07
CA THR A 111 23.44 -35.94 30.09
C THR A 111 22.97 -36.15 28.66
N LEU A 112 21.93 -36.97 28.47
CA LEU A 112 21.33 -37.26 27.17
C LEU A 112 19.81 -37.38 27.30
N GLY A 113 19.09 -36.34 26.89
CA GLY A 113 17.64 -36.38 26.81
C GLY A 113 17.16 -37.20 25.63
N LYS A 114 16.05 -37.94 25.76
CA LYS A 114 15.35 -38.56 24.63
C LYS A 114 13.88 -38.19 24.66
N GLY A 115 13.32 -37.83 23.52
CA GLY A 115 11.91 -37.50 23.43
C GLY A 115 11.41 -37.52 22.00
N THR A 116 10.12 -37.28 21.81
CA THR A 116 9.53 -37.16 20.46
C THR A 116 8.93 -35.78 20.29
N LEU A 117 9.49 -35.00 19.37
CA LEU A 117 8.91 -33.73 18.94
C LEU A 117 7.76 -34.01 17.96
N LYS A 118 6.55 -33.56 18.30
CA LYS A 118 5.36 -33.80 17.48
C LYS A 118 5.08 -32.57 16.62
N PHE A 119 5.65 -32.55 15.43
CA PHE A 119 5.31 -31.51 14.46
C PHE A 119 4.01 -31.86 13.75
N ILE A 120 3.20 -30.86 13.42
CA ILE A 120 2.05 -31.00 12.55
C ILE A 120 2.17 -30.04 11.37
N CYS A 121 1.91 -30.54 10.16
CA CYS A 121 1.86 -29.73 8.95
C CYS A 121 0.41 -29.45 8.57
N PRO A 122 -0.09 -28.21 8.75
CA PRO A 122 -1.44 -27.83 8.31
C PRO A 122 -1.63 -28.05 6.81
N MET A 123 -0.61 -27.71 6.01
CA MET A 123 -0.54 -28.10 4.61
C MET A 123 0.18 -29.46 4.50
N PRO A 124 -0.49 -30.54 4.03
CA PRO A 124 0.04 -31.90 4.11
C PRO A 124 1.13 -32.23 3.07
N TYR A 125 1.45 -31.31 2.17
CA TYR A 125 2.37 -31.55 1.05
C TYR A 125 3.82 -31.16 1.39
N LYS A 126 4.78 -31.93 0.86
CA LYS A 126 6.19 -31.54 0.84
C LYS A 126 6.40 -30.53 -0.28
N LEU A 127 7.13 -29.45 0.01
CA LEU A 127 7.51 -28.45 -0.96
C LEU A 127 8.89 -28.77 -1.54
N GLY A 128 9.02 -28.67 -2.86
CA GLY A 128 10.30 -28.65 -3.56
C GLY A 128 11.02 -27.31 -3.44
N PRO A 129 12.15 -27.16 -4.16
CA PRO A 129 12.85 -25.88 -4.24
C PRO A 129 11.98 -24.82 -4.93
N THR A 130 12.23 -23.56 -4.59
CA THR A 130 11.61 -22.42 -5.28
C THR A 130 12.07 -22.35 -6.73
N ARG A 131 11.10 -22.28 -7.64
CA ARG A 131 11.32 -22.11 -9.08
C ARG A 131 10.88 -20.71 -9.47
N ILE A 132 11.71 -20.05 -10.26
CA ILE A 132 11.43 -18.73 -10.85
C ILE A 132 11.53 -18.89 -12.36
N VAL A 133 10.51 -18.45 -13.08
CA VAL A 133 10.48 -18.45 -14.55
C VAL A 133 10.08 -17.05 -15.02
N ASP A 134 10.93 -16.43 -15.82
CA ASP A 134 10.65 -15.13 -16.41
C ASP A 134 9.74 -15.30 -17.63
N PHE A 135 8.74 -14.42 -17.74
CA PHE A 135 7.92 -14.34 -18.94
C PHE A 135 8.77 -13.80 -20.10
N GLN A 136 8.60 -14.41 -21.26
CA GLN A 136 9.31 -14.04 -22.48
C GLN A 136 8.34 -13.33 -23.43
N THR A 137 8.77 -12.18 -23.96
CA THR A 137 8.06 -11.48 -25.03
C THR A 137 8.34 -12.20 -26.35
N GLY A 138 7.34 -12.93 -26.87
CA GLY A 138 7.42 -13.64 -28.14
C GLY A 138 6.41 -13.12 -29.17
N ALA A 139 6.39 -13.73 -30.36
CA ALA A 139 5.43 -13.41 -31.42
C ALA A 139 3.96 -13.64 -31.00
N LEU A 140 3.73 -14.46 -29.96
CA LEU A 140 2.42 -14.81 -29.42
C LEU A 140 2.03 -13.98 -28.19
N GLY A 141 2.91 -13.11 -27.67
CA GLY A 141 2.65 -12.29 -26.48
C GLY A 141 3.65 -12.50 -25.35
N LEU A 142 3.31 -12.03 -24.15
CA LEU A 142 4.12 -12.16 -22.94
C LEU A 142 3.76 -13.48 -22.25
N THR A 143 4.60 -14.51 -22.40
CA THR A 143 4.25 -15.89 -22.01
C THR A 143 5.32 -16.56 -21.16
N ALA A 144 4.92 -17.49 -20.29
CA ALA A 144 5.81 -18.35 -19.53
C ALA A 144 5.34 -19.81 -19.64
N ASN A 145 6.24 -20.71 -20.04
CA ASN A 145 5.98 -22.15 -20.01
C ASN A 145 6.60 -22.72 -18.73
N VAL A 146 5.77 -23.36 -17.92
CA VAL A 146 6.14 -23.84 -16.59
C VAL A 146 5.95 -25.34 -16.50
N GLN A 147 6.92 -26.02 -15.89
CA GLN A 147 6.86 -27.46 -15.66
C GLN A 147 6.72 -27.75 -14.16
N ASN A 148 5.60 -28.35 -13.77
CA ASN A 148 5.40 -28.83 -12.40
C ASN A 148 5.67 -30.34 -12.34
N LYS A 149 6.80 -30.71 -11.75
CA LYS A 149 7.21 -32.11 -11.52
C LYS A 149 6.64 -32.70 -10.23
N GLY A 150 5.84 -31.92 -9.49
CA GLY A 150 5.12 -32.34 -8.31
C GLY A 150 4.06 -33.39 -8.59
N THR A 151 3.46 -33.91 -7.52
CA THR A 151 2.35 -34.87 -7.61
C THR A 151 0.98 -34.20 -7.46
N VAL A 152 0.94 -32.91 -7.12
CA VAL A 152 -0.28 -32.08 -7.05
C VAL A 152 -0.01 -30.68 -7.63
N HIS A 153 -1.06 -29.89 -7.77
CA HIS A 153 -0.96 -28.50 -8.25
C HIS A 153 -0.17 -27.61 -7.27
N SER A 154 0.38 -26.53 -7.79
CA SER A 154 1.08 -25.49 -7.03
C SER A 154 0.35 -24.15 -7.17
N ASN A 155 0.46 -23.32 -6.14
CA ASN A 155 -0.08 -21.97 -6.09
C ASN A 155 1.07 -20.98 -6.37
N PRO A 156 1.15 -20.39 -7.59
CA PRO A 156 2.21 -19.45 -7.93
C PRO A 156 2.05 -18.06 -7.30
N ILE A 157 3.14 -17.31 -7.28
CA ILE A 157 3.16 -15.86 -7.13
C ILE A 157 3.61 -15.28 -8.47
N ILE A 158 2.83 -14.37 -9.04
CA ILE A 158 3.15 -13.69 -10.29
C ILE A 158 3.44 -12.23 -9.97
N GLU A 159 4.62 -11.77 -10.37
CA GLU A 159 5.07 -10.39 -10.19
C GLU A 159 5.24 -9.75 -11.58
N ILE A 160 4.68 -8.56 -11.76
CA ILE A 160 4.66 -7.84 -13.03
C ILE A 160 5.11 -6.41 -12.77
N ASP A 161 6.21 -6.00 -13.41
CA ASP A 161 6.74 -4.64 -13.38
C ASP A 161 6.20 -3.89 -14.61
N ILE A 162 5.39 -2.87 -14.38
CA ILE A 162 4.60 -2.19 -15.41
C ILE A 162 5.47 -1.15 -16.13
N THR A 163 5.56 -1.27 -17.46
CA THR A 163 6.26 -0.30 -18.33
C THR A 163 5.32 0.47 -19.24
N LYS A 164 4.06 0.05 -19.34
CA LYS A 164 3.00 0.77 -20.06
C LYS A 164 1.72 0.83 -19.24
N PRO A 165 1.07 2.00 -19.13
CA PRO A 165 -0.15 2.14 -18.38
C PRO A 165 -1.28 1.35 -19.04
N ASN A 166 -2.18 0.78 -18.24
CA ASN A 166 -3.29 0.00 -18.77
C ASN A 166 -4.54 0.02 -17.90
N THR A 167 -5.67 -0.29 -18.51
CA THR A 167 -7.01 -0.30 -17.88
C THR A 167 -7.46 -1.69 -17.47
N PHE A 168 -6.73 -2.73 -17.90
CA PHE A 168 -6.91 -4.09 -17.46
C PHE A 168 -5.59 -4.85 -17.48
N LEU A 169 -5.58 -5.98 -16.79
CA LEU A 169 -4.50 -6.96 -16.83
C LEU A 169 -5.11 -8.35 -16.69
N ASP A 170 -4.81 -9.21 -17.66
CA ASP A 170 -5.19 -10.61 -17.62
C ASP A 170 -3.96 -11.49 -17.42
N VAL A 171 -4.14 -12.57 -16.66
CA VAL A 171 -3.25 -13.73 -16.68
C VAL A 171 -4.08 -14.93 -17.11
N TRP A 172 -3.90 -15.36 -18.35
CA TRP A 172 -4.44 -16.60 -18.87
C TRP A 172 -3.56 -17.76 -18.44
N PHE A 173 -4.19 -18.88 -18.06
CA PHE A 173 -3.47 -20.06 -17.62
C PHE A 173 -4.17 -21.33 -18.10
N GLU A 174 -3.38 -22.26 -18.62
CA GLU A 174 -3.84 -23.55 -19.10
C GLU A 174 -2.81 -24.64 -18.82
N ASP A 175 -3.30 -25.86 -18.64
CA ASP A 175 -2.48 -27.07 -18.63
C ASP A 175 -2.66 -27.87 -19.93
N GLU A 176 -1.81 -28.88 -20.13
CA GLU A 176 -1.82 -29.72 -21.33
C GLU A 176 -3.15 -30.45 -21.60
N TYR A 177 -4.03 -30.58 -20.60
CA TYR A 177 -5.31 -31.28 -20.69
C TYR A 177 -6.52 -30.34 -20.70
N ALA A 178 -6.30 -29.04 -20.50
CA ALA A 178 -7.36 -28.05 -20.46
C ALA A 178 -8.04 -27.96 -21.84
N LYS A 179 -9.38 -27.99 -21.83
CA LYS A 179 -10.16 -27.82 -23.06
C LYS A 179 -10.18 -26.36 -23.52
N GLU A 180 -10.18 -25.45 -22.55
CA GLU A 180 -10.16 -24.00 -22.74
C GLU A 180 -9.29 -23.39 -21.64
N PRO A 181 -8.54 -22.32 -21.93
CA PRO A 181 -7.73 -21.63 -20.93
C PRO A 181 -8.64 -20.86 -19.96
N ASP A 182 -8.26 -20.89 -18.68
CA ASP A 182 -8.89 -20.07 -17.65
C ASP A 182 -8.11 -18.75 -17.52
N TYR A 183 -8.67 -17.76 -16.84
CA TYR A 183 -8.05 -16.45 -16.71
C TYR A 183 -8.28 -15.81 -15.34
N PHE A 184 -7.31 -15.00 -14.96
CA PHE A 184 -7.40 -14.00 -13.91
C PHE A 184 -7.50 -12.63 -14.56
N ARG A 185 -8.39 -11.75 -14.10
CA ARG A 185 -8.50 -10.38 -14.61
C ARG A 185 -8.64 -9.37 -13.48
N ILE A 186 -7.91 -8.26 -13.62
CA ILE A 186 -8.19 -7.00 -12.93
C ILE A 186 -8.50 -5.91 -13.95
N GLY A 187 -9.42 -5.00 -13.61
CA GLY A 187 -9.89 -3.95 -14.50
C GLY A 187 -10.79 -4.48 -15.63
N MET A 188 -10.96 -3.67 -16.68
CA MET A 188 -11.83 -4.02 -17.80
C MET A 188 -11.21 -3.57 -19.13
N PRO A 189 -11.21 -4.44 -20.16
CA PRO A 189 -10.76 -4.03 -21.48
C PRO A 189 -11.68 -2.96 -22.06
N LEU A 190 -11.09 -2.09 -22.87
CA LEU A 190 -11.79 -0.94 -23.45
C LEU A 190 -12.69 -1.34 -24.62
N LYS A 191 -13.84 -0.68 -24.73
CA LYS A 191 -14.65 -0.65 -25.95
C LYS A 191 -14.03 0.31 -26.96
N MET A 192 -14.33 0.12 -28.25
CA MET A 192 -13.74 0.88 -29.37
C MET A 192 -13.83 2.42 -29.23
N GLU A 193 -14.87 2.92 -28.55
CA GLU A 193 -15.13 4.36 -28.39
C GLU A 193 -14.55 4.94 -27.08
N GLN A 194 -13.95 4.10 -26.23
CA GLN A 194 -13.39 4.53 -24.95
C GLN A 194 -11.94 4.97 -25.10
N LEU A 195 -11.63 6.18 -24.62
CA LEU A 195 -10.26 6.69 -24.53
C LEU A 195 -9.83 6.69 -23.06
N PRO A 196 -8.85 5.87 -22.66
CA PRO A 196 -8.43 5.80 -21.27
C PRO A 196 -7.65 7.06 -20.91
N VAL A 197 -7.70 7.43 -19.63
CA VAL A 197 -7.03 8.62 -19.11
C VAL A 197 -6.18 8.28 -17.89
N GLU A 198 -5.15 9.06 -17.64
CA GLU A 198 -4.41 8.99 -16.38
C GLU A 198 -5.37 9.28 -15.21
N ARG A 199 -5.31 8.48 -14.15
CA ARG A 199 -6.22 8.66 -13.00
C ARG A 199 -6.01 10.04 -12.36
N ASN A 200 -4.76 10.43 -12.15
CA ASN A 200 -4.39 11.72 -11.60
C ASN A 200 -3.67 12.53 -12.68
N GLN A 201 -4.43 13.19 -13.54
CA GLN A 201 -3.86 14.00 -14.61
C GLN A 201 -3.34 15.33 -14.04
N ARG A 202 -2.03 15.57 -14.06
CA ARG A 202 -1.43 16.82 -13.57
C ARG A 202 -1.77 17.99 -14.50
N LEU A 203 -2.47 19.00 -13.97
CA LEU A 203 -2.86 20.21 -14.72
C LEU A 203 -2.00 21.42 -14.39
N ILE A 204 -1.48 21.50 -13.16
CA ILE A 204 -0.54 22.53 -12.74
C ILE A 204 0.65 21.86 -12.06
N TRP A 205 1.84 22.29 -12.44
CA TRP A 205 3.04 22.20 -11.62
C TRP A 205 3.76 23.53 -11.73
N ASP A 206 3.91 24.20 -10.61
CA ASP A 206 4.56 25.50 -10.52
C ASP A 206 5.56 25.46 -9.36
N GLU A 207 6.83 25.61 -9.69
CA GLU A 207 7.96 25.64 -8.74
C GLU A 207 8.15 27.04 -8.15
N MET A 208 7.17 27.94 -8.32
CA MET A 208 7.15 29.29 -7.77
C MET A 208 8.33 30.16 -8.23
N SER A 209 8.95 29.83 -9.36
CA SER A 209 10.13 30.50 -9.92
C SER A 209 9.80 31.79 -10.67
N THR A 210 8.54 32.01 -11.02
CA THR A 210 8.07 33.22 -11.72
C THR A 210 6.64 33.56 -11.34
N THR A 211 6.33 34.85 -11.21
CA THR A 211 4.95 35.33 -11.03
C THR A 211 4.19 35.42 -12.36
N VAL A 212 4.83 35.11 -13.49
CA VAL A 212 4.16 35.07 -14.80
C VAL A 212 3.07 33.99 -14.81
N GLY A 213 1.87 34.35 -15.26
CA GLY A 213 0.69 33.49 -15.23
C GLY A 213 -0.12 33.56 -13.93
N TRP A 214 0.34 34.33 -12.95
CA TRP A 214 -0.39 34.68 -11.74
C TRP A 214 -0.97 36.10 -11.86
N SER A 215 -2.23 36.26 -11.47
CA SER A 215 -2.94 37.54 -11.47
C SER A 215 -3.13 38.04 -10.05
N LYS A 216 -2.91 39.34 -9.80
CA LYS A 216 -3.17 39.96 -8.49
C LYS A 216 -4.66 39.86 -8.14
N VAL A 217 -4.94 39.52 -6.88
CA VAL A 217 -6.31 39.45 -6.36
C VAL A 217 -6.74 40.83 -5.90
N SER A 218 -7.91 41.31 -6.34
CA SER A 218 -8.44 42.64 -6.00
C SER A 218 -9.32 42.65 -4.75
N SER A 219 -9.95 41.52 -4.43
CA SER A 219 -10.75 41.31 -3.23
C SER A 219 -10.79 39.83 -2.90
N MET A 220 -10.84 39.52 -1.61
CA MET A 220 -11.06 38.17 -1.12
C MET A 220 -11.89 38.21 0.16
N GLU A 221 -12.41 37.05 0.54
CA GLU A 221 -13.37 36.91 1.63
C GLU A 221 -12.75 37.14 3.01
N ASP A 222 -11.57 36.57 3.25
CA ASP A 222 -10.89 36.57 4.55
C ASP A 222 -9.51 37.22 4.40
N GLY A 223 -9.49 38.55 4.31
CA GLY A 223 -8.26 39.36 4.25
C GLY A 223 -8.27 40.43 3.16
N ASN A 224 -7.37 41.39 3.29
CA ASN A 224 -7.25 42.53 2.38
C ASN A 224 -5.99 42.40 1.49
N PRO A 225 -6.15 42.14 0.17
CA PRO A 225 -5.04 41.86 -0.74
C PRO A 225 -4.36 43.15 -1.25
N VAL A 226 -3.78 43.94 -0.35
CA VAL A 226 -3.11 45.22 -0.66
C VAL A 226 -1.61 45.11 -0.87
N GLY A 227 -1.00 44.00 -0.49
CA GLY A 227 0.43 43.76 -0.59
C GLY A 227 0.91 43.35 -1.99
N GLU A 228 2.20 43.02 -2.08
CA GLU A 228 2.87 42.66 -3.34
C GLU A 228 3.60 41.31 -3.25
N MET A 229 3.18 40.37 -4.10
CA MET A 229 3.77 39.03 -4.21
C MET A 229 5.01 39.10 -5.09
N LYS A 230 6.13 38.54 -4.61
CA LYS A 230 7.36 38.38 -5.40
C LYS A 230 7.88 36.96 -5.33
N THR A 231 8.84 36.67 -6.19
CA THR A 231 9.61 35.44 -6.19
C THR A 231 11.11 35.76 -6.10
N ASP A 232 11.85 34.87 -5.46
CA ASP A 232 13.32 34.83 -5.46
C ASP A 232 13.88 33.76 -6.42
N SER A 233 13.03 33.29 -7.34
CA SER A 233 13.24 32.15 -8.26
C SER A 233 13.06 30.76 -7.65
N TYR A 234 12.84 30.64 -6.34
CA TYR A 234 12.65 29.36 -5.64
C TYR A 234 11.33 29.28 -4.87
N GLN A 235 10.75 30.43 -4.54
CA GLN A 235 9.54 30.50 -3.73
C GLN A 235 8.82 31.84 -3.91
N PHE A 236 7.52 31.83 -3.66
CA PHE A 236 6.71 33.03 -3.53
C PHE A 236 6.74 33.53 -2.09
N TYR A 237 6.88 34.84 -1.93
CA TYR A 237 6.83 35.55 -0.65
C TYR A 237 6.15 36.91 -0.81
N CYS A 238 5.65 37.46 0.29
CA CYS A 238 5.11 38.81 0.32
C CYS A 238 6.26 39.81 0.54
N SER A 239 6.53 40.66 -0.45
CA SER A 239 7.61 41.65 -0.39
C SER A 239 7.21 42.96 0.30
N ASP A 240 5.91 43.23 0.33
CA ASP A 240 5.28 44.34 1.02
C ASP A 240 3.88 43.89 1.42
N TYR A 241 3.56 43.95 2.71
CA TYR A 241 2.25 43.54 3.23
C TYR A 241 1.19 44.64 3.11
N GLY A 242 1.58 45.89 2.82
CA GLY A 242 0.70 47.05 2.87
C GLY A 242 0.27 47.40 4.30
N SER A 243 -0.91 47.99 4.45
CA SER A 243 -1.49 48.34 5.76
C SER A 243 -2.97 47.96 5.82
N GLY A 244 -3.45 47.51 6.98
CA GLY A 244 -4.85 47.17 7.18
C GLY A 244 -5.19 46.87 8.63
N ASN A 245 -6.48 46.94 8.97
CA ASN A 245 -6.98 46.75 10.35
C ASN A 245 -7.25 45.26 10.71
N GLY A 246 -6.83 44.32 9.87
CA GLY A 246 -7.02 42.87 10.04
C GLY A 246 -5.98 42.10 9.24
N TRP A 247 -6.32 40.93 8.70
CA TRP A 247 -5.42 40.23 7.77
C TRP A 247 -5.20 41.06 6.51
N HIS A 248 -3.94 41.37 6.19
CA HIS A 248 -3.58 42.05 4.94
C HIS A 248 -2.23 41.58 4.43
N GLY A 249 -2.05 41.60 3.11
CA GLY A 249 -0.83 41.13 2.48
C GLY A 249 -0.98 40.89 0.99
N ALA A 250 -0.10 40.06 0.43
CA ALA A 250 -0.13 39.73 -0.98
C ALA A 250 -1.03 38.54 -1.26
N ALA A 251 -1.81 38.63 -2.35
CA ALA A 251 -2.59 37.50 -2.86
C ALA A 251 -2.56 37.48 -4.39
N VAL A 252 -2.35 36.29 -4.94
CA VAL A 252 -2.31 36.02 -6.37
C VAL A 252 -3.15 34.80 -6.70
N LYS A 253 -3.75 34.77 -7.89
CA LYS A 253 -4.54 33.64 -8.39
C LYS A 253 -4.14 33.22 -9.79
N LYS A 254 -4.33 31.94 -10.10
CA LYS A 254 -4.03 31.31 -11.38
C LYS A 254 -5.18 30.40 -11.79
N SER A 255 -5.57 30.46 -13.06
CA SER A 255 -6.61 29.58 -13.61
C SER A 255 -6.07 28.17 -13.82
N ILE A 256 -6.92 27.16 -13.56
CA ILE A 256 -6.62 25.76 -13.81
C ILE A 256 -6.77 25.48 -15.32
N PRO A 257 -5.70 25.06 -16.02
CA PRO A 257 -5.77 24.75 -17.45
C PRO A 257 -6.79 23.65 -17.73
N GLY A 258 -7.70 23.87 -18.70
CA GLY A 258 -8.76 22.91 -19.02
C GLY A 258 -9.82 22.72 -17.92
N GLY A 259 -9.82 23.58 -16.90
CA GLY A 259 -10.88 23.67 -15.91
C GLY A 259 -12.20 24.20 -16.49
N PRO A 260 -13.29 24.15 -15.71
CA PRO A 260 -13.33 23.79 -14.29
C PRO A 260 -13.39 22.26 -14.07
N VAL A 261 -12.76 21.76 -13.00
CA VAL A 261 -12.65 20.33 -12.69
C VAL A 261 -13.53 19.91 -11.51
N GLN A 262 -14.12 18.72 -11.59
CA GLN A 262 -14.94 18.17 -10.51
C GLN A 262 -14.04 17.56 -9.42
N ASP A 263 -13.31 16.52 -9.74
CA ASP A 263 -12.50 15.81 -8.77
C ASP A 263 -11.04 16.22 -8.94
N PHE A 264 -10.35 16.43 -7.84
CA PHE A 264 -9.02 17.02 -7.87
C PHE A 264 -8.18 16.67 -6.64
N ILE A 265 -6.88 16.85 -6.80
CA ILE A 265 -5.89 16.86 -5.72
C ILE A 265 -5.09 18.16 -5.86
N MET A 266 -4.85 18.85 -4.76
CA MET A 266 -3.93 19.99 -4.69
C MET A 266 -2.90 19.71 -3.59
N GLN A 267 -1.64 19.99 -3.92
CA GLN A 267 -0.52 19.92 -2.99
C GLN A 267 0.30 21.20 -3.08
N ALA A 268 0.69 21.75 -1.93
CA ALA A 268 1.64 22.86 -1.85
C ALA A 268 2.70 22.60 -0.79
N HIS A 269 3.94 23.04 -1.03
CA HIS A 269 4.99 23.13 -0.02
C HIS A 269 5.02 24.54 0.55
N VAL A 270 4.87 24.65 1.86
CA VAL A 270 4.67 25.92 2.58
C VAL A 270 5.66 26.04 3.74
N THR A 271 6.20 27.25 3.90
CA THR A 271 7.00 27.66 5.05
C THR A 271 6.21 28.66 5.88
N CYS A 272 6.16 28.46 7.19
CA CYS A 272 5.65 29.42 8.16
C CYS A 272 6.51 29.28 9.43
N LYS A 273 7.58 30.08 9.54
CA LYS A 273 8.56 30.00 10.63
C LYS A 273 8.69 31.34 11.33
N SER A 274 8.19 31.38 12.55
CA SER A 274 8.35 32.52 13.44
C SER A 274 9.75 32.49 14.05
N LYS A 275 10.27 33.67 14.37
CA LYS A 275 11.54 33.87 15.08
C LYS A 275 11.32 34.23 16.54
N THR A 276 10.25 34.97 16.79
CA THR A 276 9.93 35.53 18.09
C THR A 276 8.45 35.31 18.42
N ILE A 277 8.12 35.30 19.70
CA ILE A 277 6.77 35.03 20.22
C ILE A 277 5.71 36.09 19.86
N ASN A 278 6.11 37.20 19.24
CA ASN A 278 5.23 38.34 18.93
C ASN A 278 5.10 38.56 17.41
N GLU A 279 5.19 37.46 16.66
CA GLU A 279 5.01 37.43 15.21
C GLU A 279 3.71 36.73 14.87
N MET A 280 2.98 37.25 13.89
CA MET A 280 1.73 36.66 13.41
C MET A 280 1.69 36.66 11.90
N GLY A 281 1.15 35.59 11.33
CA GLY A 281 1.24 35.38 9.90
C GLY A 281 0.37 34.24 9.41
N ARG A 282 0.01 34.29 8.14
CA ARG A 282 -0.76 33.25 7.48
C ARG A 282 -0.26 33.01 6.07
N VAL A 283 -0.01 31.75 5.75
CA VAL A 283 0.16 31.27 4.37
C VAL A 283 -1.01 30.35 4.05
N GLU A 284 -1.83 30.75 3.08
CA GLU A 284 -3.07 30.07 2.72
C GLU A 284 -3.11 29.76 1.22
N ILE A 285 -3.56 28.54 0.91
CA ILE A 285 -3.89 28.10 -0.44
C ILE A 285 -5.40 27.86 -0.50
N ALA A 286 -6.07 28.58 -1.38
CA ALA A 286 -7.50 28.45 -1.63
C ALA A 286 -7.79 27.91 -3.03
N ILE A 287 -8.79 27.05 -3.13
CA ILE A 287 -9.32 26.55 -4.41
C ILE A 287 -10.62 27.29 -4.66
N LEU A 288 -10.74 27.92 -5.83
CA LEU A 288 -11.88 28.76 -6.20
C LEU A 288 -12.70 28.14 -7.34
N ASP A 289 -13.98 28.50 -7.40
CA ASP A 289 -14.86 28.23 -8.54
C ASP A 289 -14.65 29.21 -9.70
N GLU A 290 -15.43 29.05 -10.78
CA GLU A 290 -15.39 29.93 -11.96
C GLU A 290 -15.71 31.40 -11.66
N ASN A 291 -16.40 31.67 -10.54
CA ASN A 291 -16.78 33.01 -10.10
C ASN A 291 -15.80 33.57 -9.05
N SER A 292 -14.64 32.93 -8.86
CA SER A 292 -13.67 33.25 -7.81
C SER A 292 -14.23 33.14 -6.37
N LYS A 293 -15.27 32.33 -6.13
CA LYS A 293 -15.71 31.98 -4.78
C LYS A 293 -14.91 30.82 -4.21
N VAL A 294 -14.61 30.86 -2.91
CA VAL A 294 -13.83 29.83 -2.23
C VAL A 294 -14.62 28.53 -2.14
N LEU A 295 -14.06 27.44 -2.69
CA LEU A 295 -14.53 26.08 -2.48
C LEU A 295 -13.96 25.49 -1.20
N SER A 296 -12.66 25.72 -1.00
CA SER A 296 -11.92 25.25 0.17
C SER A 296 -10.66 26.07 0.35
N LYS A 297 -10.16 26.13 1.58
CA LYS A 297 -8.90 26.79 1.92
C LYS A 297 -8.16 26.00 2.99
N ILE A 298 -6.87 25.80 2.76
CA ILE A 298 -5.95 25.17 3.70
C ILE A 298 -4.82 26.15 4.00
N ALA A 299 -4.49 26.33 5.28
CA ALA A 299 -3.51 27.31 5.69
C ALA A 299 -2.66 26.81 6.86
N MET A 300 -1.43 27.32 6.90
CA MET A 300 -0.60 27.31 8.09
C MET A 300 -0.50 28.74 8.62
N ASN A 301 -0.75 28.88 9.92
CA ASN A 301 -0.83 30.17 10.59
C ASN A 301 0.13 30.21 11.78
N ASP A 302 0.53 31.40 12.19
CA ASP A 302 0.89 31.69 13.58
C ASP A 302 -0.09 32.74 14.10
N LEU A 303 -0.88 32.36 15.10
CA LEU A 303 -2.06 33.11 15.56
C LEU A 303 -1.88 33.71 16.96
N TYR A 304 -0.78 33.43 17.66
CA TYR A 304 -0.64 33.71 19.09
C TYR A 304 0.42 34.78 19.37
N TRP A 305 0.00 35.94 19.85
CA TRP A 305 0.88 37.05 20.24
C TRP A 305 1.69 36.83 21.53
N GLN A 306 1.45 35.72 22.26
CA GLN A 306 2.12 35.39 23.53
C GLN A 306 2.90 34.07 23.47
N ALA A 307 2.83 33.35 22.35
CA ALA A 307 3.46 32.05 22.19
C ALA A 307 3.77 31.84 20.72
N GLU A 308 4.96 31.34 20.41
CA GLU A 308 5.20 30.78 19.09
C GLU A 308 4.40 29.48 18.98
N GLN A 309 3.29 29.52 18.25
CA GLN A 309 2.41 28.38 18.12
C GLN A 309 1.76 28.37 16.74
N ASN A 310 2.38 27.60 15.85
CA ASN A 310 1.81 27.37 14.53
C ASN A 310 0.49 26.58 14.64
N PHE A 311 -0.45 26.91 13.75
CA PHE A 311 -1.82 26.42 13.79
C PHE A 311 -2.29 26.09 12.37
N GLY A 312 -2.60 24.81 12.15
CA GLY A 312 -3.11 24.31 10.88
C GLY A 312 -4.62 24.50 10.78
N THR A 313 -5.10 25.00 9.63
CA THR A 313 -6.53 25.17 9.38
C THR A 313 -6.91 24.64 8.01
N MET A 314 -8.02 23.91 7.93
CA MET A 314 -8.62 23.48 6.67
C MET A 314 -10.14 23.60 6.75
N VAL A 315 -10.71 24.37 5.82
CA VAL A 315 -12.15 24.66 5.73
C VAL A 315 -12.67 24.39 4.32
N ILE A 316 -13.86 23.80 4.25
CA ILE A 316 -14.65 23.60 3.03
C ILE A 316 -15.83 24.57 3.05
N GLY A 317 -15.97 25.32 1.97
CA GLY A 317 -16.96 26.38 1.78
C GLY A 317 -16.51 27.75 2.30
N TYR A 318 -17.26 28.76 1.89
CA TYR A 318 -17.10 30.16 2.30
C TYR A 318 -18.03 30.54 3.45
N ASP A 319 -17.78 31.71 4.04
CA ASP A 319 -18.55 32.32 5.10
C ASP A 319 -20.01 32.51 4.70
N ASN A 320 -20.91 32.08 5.57
CA ASN A 320 -22.35 32.03 5.35
C ASN A 320 -22.82 31.02 4.29
N LYS A 321 -21.94 30.18 3.71
CA LYS A 321 -22.38 29.05 2.90
C LYS A 321 -23.05 28.00 3.79
N PRO A 322 -24.29 27.58 3.50
CA PRO A 322 -24.92 26.48 4.21
C PRO A 322 -24.07 25.20 4.12
N GLY A 323 -23.79 24.60 5.28
CA GLY A 323 -22.97 23.38 5.35
C GLY A 323 -21.46 23.62 5.29
N LYS A 324 -20.97 24.84 5.52
CA LYS A 324 -19.54 25.10 5.77
C LYS A 324 -19.00 24.11 6.82
N THR A 325 -17.86 23.48 6.51
CA THR A 325 -17.27 22.42 7.34
C THR A 325 -15.80 22.71 7.58
N GLY A 326 -15.36 22.74 8.84
CA GLY A 326 -13.93 22.73 9.20
C GLY A 326 -13.46 21.28 9.38
N LEU A 327 -12.35 20.91 8.73
CA LEU A 327 -11.74 19.57 8.86
C LEU A 327 -10.56 19.54 9.81
N ILE A 328 -9.72 20.57 9.75
CA ILE A 328 -8.52 20.69 10.58
C ILE A 328 -8.55 22.08 11.22
N TYR A 329 -8.34 22.13 12.53
CA TYR A 329 -8.24 23.35 13.32
C TYR A 329 -7.46 23.05 14.60
N GLU A 330 -6.14 22.89 14.48
CA GLU A 330 -5.28 22.43 15.59
C GLU A 330 -3.80 22.80 15.44
N SER A 331 -3.05 22.70 16.55
CA SER A 331 -1.58 22.83 16.56
C SER A 331 -0.82 21.49 16.45
N GLY A 332 -1.53 20.37 16.25
CA GLY A 332 -0.97 19.02 16.25
C GLY A 332 -1.09 18.33 17.62
N ASP A 333 -0.32 17.26 17.83
CA ASP A 333 -0.40 16.43 19.06
C ASP A 333 0.05 17.20 20.30
N TYR A 334 0.95 18.15 20.09
CA TYR A 334 1.43 19.08 21.09
C TYR A 334 1.30 20.51 20.56
N PRO A 335 1.17 21.52 21.44
CA PRO A 335 1.04 22.92 21.02
C PRO A 335 2.14 23.41 20.07
N ASN A 336 3.33 22.80 20.10
CA ASN A 336 4.48 23.18 19.29
C ASN A 336 4.77 22.23 18.12
N THR A 337 3.90 21.25 17.82
CA THR A 337 4.14 20.26 16.76
C THR A 337 4.41 20.94 15.41
N TRP A 338 3.62 21.97 15.08
CA TRP A 338 3.77 22.72 13.84
C TRP A 338 4.82 23.82 13.86
N ASN A 339 5.47 24.12 15.00
CA ASN A 339 6.40 25.25 15.09
C ASN A 339 7.57 25.12 14.10
N HIS A 340 8.07 26.26 13.63
CA HIS A 340 9.05 26.33 12.55
C HIS A 340 8.64 25.50 11.33
N TYR A 341 7.39 25.68 10.89
CA TYR A 341 6.80 24.87 9.84
C TYR A 341 7.54 25.01 8.51
N TYR A 342 7.95 23.87 7.97
CA TYR A 342 8.19 23.67 6.55
C TYR A 342 7.60 22.32 6.21
N GLY A 343 6.67 22.28 5.26
CA GLY A 343 5.84 21.10 5.11
C GLY A 343 4.87 21.15 3.96
N ARG A 344 4.04 20.10 3.87
CA ARG A 344 3.05 19.91 2.82
C ARG A 344 1.66 20.29 3.31
N LEU A 345 0.95 21.06 2.51
CA LEU A 345 -0.50 21.21 2.59
C LEU A 345 -1.12 20.44 1.43
N TRP A 346 -2.07 19.57 1.70
CA TRP A 346 -2.70 18.71 0.71
C TRP A 346 -4.21 18.65 0.92
N ILE A 347 -4.95 18.66 -0.18
CA ILE A 347 -6.40 18.54 -0.20
C ILE A 347 -6.81 17.73 -1.43
N ALA A 348 -7.82 16.88 -1.26
CA ALA A 348 -8.45 16.20 -2.37
C ALA A 348 -9.97 16.21 -2.25
N ARG A 349 -10.62 16.20 -3.43
CA ARG A 349 -12.03 15.84 -3.57
C ARG A 349 -12.17 14.73 -4.59
N THR A 350 -12.86 13.65 -4.20
CA THR A 350 -13.22 12.53 -5.07
C THR A 350 -14.69 12.19 -4.86
N GLY A 351 -15.53 12.46 -5.85
CA GLY A 351 -16.98 12.42 -5.70
C GLY A 351 -17.44 13.48 -4.70
N ASN A 352 -18.10 13.03 -3.63
CA ASN A 352 -18.50 13.86 -2.49
C ASN A 352 -17.62 13.67 -1.26
N ASP A 353 -16.53 12.89 -1.37
CA ASP A 353 -15.54 12.75 -0.30
C ASP A 353 -14.47 13.83 -0.42
N TRP A 354 -14.23 14.50 0.70
CA TRP A 354 -13.18 15.48 0.88
C TRP A 354 -12.14 14.96 1.87
N GLU A 355 -10.88 15.14 1.51
CA GLU A 355 -9.74 14.72 2.32
C GLU A 355 -8.75 15.89 2.44
N ALA A 356 -8.13 16.01 3.60
CA ALA A 356 -7.16 17.04 3.90
C ALA A 356 -5.98 16.43 4.66
N TYR A 357 -4.79 16.91 4.34
CA TYR A 357 -3.56 16.45 4.95
C TYR A 357 -2.59 17.62 5.17
N ILE A 358 -2.04 17.70 6.38
CA ILE A 358 -0.96 18.63 6.75
C ILE A 358 0.19 17.79 7.27
N SER A 359 1.39 17.98 6.71
CA SER A 359 2.60 17.35 7.23
C SER A 359 3.74 18.32 7.36
N LYS A 360 4.50 18.20 8.44
CA LYS A 360 5.77 18.88 8.63
C LYS A 360 6.88 17.95 8.15
N PHE A 361 7.84 18.48 7.39
CA PHE A 361 8.95 17.69 6.89
C PHE A 361 10.07 17.56 7.93
N LEU A 362 10.78 16.43 7.88
CA LEU A 362 12.05 16.26 8.56
C LEU A 362 13.05 17.31 8.05
N PRO A 363 13.80 17.99 8.94
CA PRO A 363 14.72 19.06 8.56
C PRO A 363 15.67 18.66 7.42
N GLY A 364 15.71 19.46 6.35
CA GLY A 364 16.57 19.22 5.19
C GLY A 364 16.11 18.11 4.25
N THR A 365 14.89 17.59 4.42
CA THR A 365 14.28 16.57 3.56
C THR A 365 12.85 16.96 3.17
N GLU A 366 12.22 16.16 2.30
CA GLU A 366 10.78 16.22 2.00
C GLU A 366 10.04 14.98 2.52
N LYS A 367 10.61 14.31 3.53
CA LYS A 367 9.99 13.18 4.21
C LYS A 367 9.12 13.71 5.35
N ASP A 368 7.91 13.19 5.45
CA ASP A 368 6.93 13.58 6.48
C ASP A 368 7.43 13.12 7.87
N ASP A 369 7.35 14.02 8.86
CA ASP A 369 7.72 13.81 10.28
C ASP A 369 6.47 13.75 11.15
N ALA A 370 5.82 14.90 11.33
CA ALA A 370 4.54 15.03 12.00
C ALA A 370 3.42 15.22 10.96
N GLU A 371 2.28 14.56 11.17
CA GLU A 371 1.19 14.56 10.20
C GLU A 371 -0.21 14.66 10.81
N ARG A 372 -1.14 15.19 10.01
CA ARG A 372 -2.56 15.23 10.27
C ARG A 372 -3.34 14.91 9.02
N PHE A 373 -4.23 13.94 9.13
CA PHE A 373 -5.16 13.54 8.07
C PHE A 373 -6.60 13.67 8.57
N ALA A 374 -7.45 14.29 7.77
CA ALA A 374 -8.88 14.41 8.05
C ALA A 374 -9.69 14.11 6.78
N ARG A 375 -10.82 13.41 6.96
CA ARG A 375 -11.75 13.07 5.88
C ARG A 375 -13.18 13.41 6.27
N TRP A 376 -13.95 13.87 5.30
CA TRP A 376 -15.37 14.15 5.44
C TRP A 376 -16.14 13.89 4.16
N SER A 377 -17.30 13.26 4.28
CA SER A 377 -18.21 13.01 3.16
C SER A 377 -19.36 14.01 3.16
N ASP A 378 -19.52 14.75 2.06
CA ASP A 378 -20.62 15.67 1.85
C ASP A 378 -21.90 14.92 1.45
N LYS A 379 -22.61 14.40 2.46
CA LYS A 379 -23.82 13.58 2.25
C LYS A 379 -24.96 14.33 1.57
N ASP A 380 -24.98 15.66 1.71
CA ASP A 380 -26.03 16.52 1.16
C ASP A 380 -25.61 17.15 -0.18
N ASN A 381 -24.40 16.88 -0.69
CA ASN A 381 -23.85 17.44 -1.92
C ASN A 381 -23.87 18.99 -1.96
N LYS A 382 -23.60 19.64 -0.82
CA LYS A 382 -23.57 21.11 -0.67
C LYS A 382 -22.30 21.77 -1.23
N HIS A 383 -21.23 21.01 -1.48
CA HIS A 383 -19.92 21.47 -1.96
C HIS A 383 -19.49 20.70 -3.21
N MET A 384 -20.35 20.71 -4.23
CA MET A 384 -20.11 20.04 -5.52
C MET A 384 -19.65 20.99 -6.64
N GLU A 385 -19.47 22.28 -6.36
CA GLU A 385 -19.00 23.24 -7.34
C GLU A 385 -17.59 22.90 -7.84
N LYS A 386 -17.30 23.16 -9.12
CA LYS A 386 -16.06 22.73 -9.76
C LYS A 386 -14.92 23.71 -9.52
N ALA A 387 -13.70 23.19 -9.32
CA ALA A 387 -12.51 23.99 -9.14
C ALA A 387 -12.05 24.59 -10.47
N ALA A 388 -11.92 25.91 -10.52
CA ALA A 388 -11.50 26.65 -11.72
C ALA A 388 -10.20 27.42 -11.52
N GLN A 389 -9.86 27.80 -10.28
CA GLN A 389 -8.69 28.62 -9.98
C GLN A 389 -8.03 28.21 -8.67
N ILE A 390 -6.74 28.50 -8.52
CA ILE A 390 -6.00 28.40 -7.27
C ILE A 390 -5.57 29.81 -6.87
N GLN A 391 -5.71 30.14 -5.60
CA GLN A 391 -5.27 31.38 -5.00
C GLN A 391 -4.25 31.09 -3.90
N ILE A 392 -3.15 31.84 -3.91
CA ILE A 392 -2.14 31.86 -2.85
C ILE A 392 -2.27 33.20 -2.14
N SER A 393 -2.29 33.20 -0.82
CA SER A 393 -2.20 34.41 -0.02
C SER A 393 -1.21 34.28 1.13
N ILE A 394 -0.44 35.35 1.34
CA ILE A 394 0.56 35.49 2.40
C ILE A 394 0.27 36.80 3.12
N MET A 395 -0.11 36.73 4.39
CA MET A 395 -0.70 37.86 5.11
C MET A 395 -0.12 38.06 6.50
N GLN A 396 -0.07 39.32 6.92
CA GLN A 396 0.18 39.75 8.30
C GLN A 396 -1.12 40.17 8.98
N TRP A 397 -1.11 40.20 10.31
CA TRP A 397 -2.24 40.66 11.12
C TRP A 397 -1.99 42.07 11.65
N GLN A 398 -2.77 43.05 11.18
CA GLN A 398 -2.67 44.44 11.64
C GLN A 398 -1.21 44.95 11.59
N ASP A 399 -0.79 45.68 12.64
CA ASP A 399 0.56 46.19 12.81
C ASP A 399 1.48 45.21 13.58
N VAL A 400 1.05 43.94 13.76
CA VAL A 400 1.89 42.91 14.39
C VAL A 400 3.00 42.52 13.42
N PRO A 401 4.27 42.41 13.88
CA PRO A 401 5.36 41.94 13.04
C PRO A 401 4.98 40.64 12.29
N PRO A 402 5.19 40.57 10.96
CA PRO A 402 4.94 39.35 10.22
C PRO A 402 5.93 38.27 10.64
N VAL A 403 5.46 37.02 10.58
CA VAL A 403 6.31 35.82 10.70
C VAL A 403 7.53 35.91 9.78
N GLU A 404 8.73 35.67 10.34
CA GLU A 404 10.01 35.88 9.66
C GLU A 404 10.08 35.22 8.27
N ALA A 405 9.63 33.96 8.15
CA ALA A 405 9.60 33.25 6.88
C ALA A 405 8.20 32.70 6.57
N MET A 406 7.54 33.32 5.59
CA MET A 406 6.27 32.88 5.03
C MET A 406 6.37 32.74 3.52
N THR A 407 6.41 31.50 3.04
CA THR A 407 6.66 31.22 1.62
C THR A 407 5.87 30.02 1.09
N VAL A 408 5.72 29.97 -0.23
CA VAL A 408 5.26 28.77 -0.97
C VAL A 408 6.35 28.43 -1.98
N SER A 409 6.84 27.19 -2.00
CA SER A 409 7.97 26.78 -2.86
C SER A 409 7.61 25.79 -3.97
N ASP A 410 6.51 25.05 -3.83
CA ASP A 410 6.01 24.12 -4.85
C ASP A 410 4.49 24.12 -4.79
N LEU A 411 3.83 24.10 -5.94
CA LEU A 411 2.39 23.92 -6.06
C LEU A 411 2.08 22.96 -7.21
N LYS A 412 1.32 21.92 -6.91
CA LYS A 412 0.84 20.95 -7.88
C LYS A 412 -0.67 20.79 -7.76
N PHE A 413 -1.32 20.61 -8.90
CA PHE A 413 -2.74 20.36 -8.99
C PHE A 413 -3.02 19.28 -10.04
N TRP A 414 -3.79 18.29 -9.65
CA TRP A 414 -4.21 17.18 -10.50
C TRP A 414 -5.72 17.16 -10.62
N LYS A 415 -6.21 16.86 -11.82
CA LYS A 415 -7.58 16.39 -12.04
C LYS A 415 -7.63 14.90 -11.74
N VAL A 416 -8.60 14.50 -10.92
CA VAL A 416 -8.88 13.08 -10.66
C VAL A 416 -9.94 12.63 -11.66
N ASN A 417 -9.59 11.69 -12.54
CA ASN A 417 -10.55 11.10 -13.47
C ASN A 417 -11.21 9.88 -12.80
N LEU A 418 -12.51 10.00 -12.49
CA LEU A 418 -13.31 8.89 -11.96
C LEU A 418 -13.64 7.86 -13.05
N ASN A 419 -13.92 6.63 -12.64
CA ASN A 419 -14.41 5.55 -13.51
C ASN A 419 -15.76 5.94 -14.12
N ASN A 420 -15.75 6.62 -15.26
CA ASN A 420 -16.92 6.88 -16.08
C ASN A 420 -16.92 5.91 -17.28
N GLN A 421 -18.11 5.60 -17.81
CA GLN A 421 -18.26 4.57 -18.83
C GLN A 421 -17.55 4.90 -20.16
N ASN A 422 -17.11 6.15 -20.39
CA ASN A 422 -16.53 6.56 -21.66
C ASN A 422 -15.02 6.87 -21.59
N THR A 423 -14.47 7.19 -20.41
CA THR A 423 -13.03 7.47 -20.23
C THR A 423 -12.52 6.81 -18.96
N PRO A 424 -12.51 5.46 -18.88
CA PRO A 424 -12.05 4.77 -17.70
C PRO A 424 -10.56 5.07 -17.45
N PRO A 425 -10.15 5.33 -16.20
CA PRO A 425 -8.76 5.59 -15.90
C PRO A 425 -7.91 4.32 -15.99
N TYR A 426 -6.59 4.48 -16.18
CA TYR A 426 -5.64 3.39 -16.00
C TYR A 426 -5.73 2.81 -14.58
N ILE A 427 -5.67 1.47 -14.48
CA ILE A 427 -5.60 0.75 -13.21
C ILE A 427 -4.16 0.56 -12.75
N VAL A 428 -3.20 0.65 -13.67
CA VAL A 428 -1.75 0.55 -13.45
C VAL A 428 -1.06 1.61 -14.31
N ASP A 429 -0.05 2.26 -13.73
CA ASP A 429 0.79 3.27 -14.38
C ASP A 429 2.25 2.79 -14.49
N VAL A 430 3.07 3.51 -15.26
CA VAL A 430 4.48 3.17 -15.47
C VAL A 430 5.25 3.22 -14.14
N GLY A 431 5.94 2.13 -13.83
CA GLY A 431 6.69 1.98 -12.57
C GLY A 431 5.93 1.23 -11.48
N ASP A 432 4.63 0.98 -11.65
CA ASP A 432 3.87 0.14 -10.73
C ASP A 432 4.34 -1.31 -10.78
N LYS A 433 4.22 -1.99 -9.65
CA LYS A 433 4.45 -3.41 -9.45
C LYS A 433 3.14 -4.08 -9.03
N VAL A 434 2.68 -4.99 -9.89
CA VAL A 434 1.52 -5.84 -9.63
C VAL A 434 2.00 -7.17 -9.07
N VAL A 435 1.41 -7.61 -7.96
CA VAL A 435 1.67 -8.92 -7.36
C VAL A 435 0.35 -9.68 -7.24
N ILE A 436 0.29 -10.85 -7.87
CA ILE A 436 -0.83 -11.80 -7.76
C ILE A 436 -0.33 -12.99 -6.95
N ASP A 437 -0.78 -13.08 -5.70
CA ASP A 437 -0.47 -14.16 -4.77
C ASP A 437 -1.66 -15.13 -4.73
N THR A 438 -1.52 -16.27 -5.39
CA THR A 438 -2.61 -17.24 -5.52
C THR A 438 -2.73 -18.15 -4.31
N GLU A 439 -1.70 -18.23 -3.46
CA GLU A 439 -1.76 -18.94 -2.18
C GLU A 439 -2.72 -18.23 -1.23
N ASN A 440 -2.59 -16.91 -1.13
CA ASN A 440 -3.40 -16.08 -0.24
C ASN A 440 -4.64 -15.48 -0.93
N SER A 441 -4.86 -15.78 -2.22
CA SER A 441 -5.93 -15.17 -3.04
C SER A 441 -5.92 -13.65 -2.98
N ARG A 442 -4.72 -13.05 -3.09
CA ARG A 442 -4.50 -11.61 -3.00
C ARG A 442 -3.95 -11.06 -4.30
N VAL A 443 -4.34 -9.82 -4.61
CA VAL A 443 -3.73 -9.03 -5.67
C VAL A 443 -3.44 -7.64 -5.13
N SER A 444 -2.26 -7.11 -5.43
CA SER A 444 -1.85 -5.77 -5.03
C SER A 444 -1.16 -5.01 -6.14
N ILE A 445 -1.30 -3.69 -6.13
CA ILE A 445 -0.60 -2.73 -6.99
C ILE A 445 0.15 -1.79 -6.05
N GLU A 446 1.48 -1.72 -6.15
CA GLU A 446 2.32 -0.94 -5.22
C GLU A 446 2.07 -1.28 -3.74
N GLY A 447 1.86 -2.58 -3.46
CA GLY A 447 1.55 -3.10 -2.12
C GLY A 447 0.13 -2.79 -1.61
N LYS A 448 -0.67 -1.98 -2.32
CA LYS A 448 -2.07 -1.70 -1.98
C LYS A 448 -2.98 -2.78 -2.54
N ASN A 449 -3.94 -3.24 -1.74
CA ASN A 449 -4.91 -4.26 -2.15
C ASN A 449 -5.74 -3.79 -3.35
N ALA A 450 -5.80 -4.61 -4.40
CA ALA A 450 -6.53 -4.36 -5.65
C ALA A 450 -7.63 -5.39 -5.92
N ILE A 451 -8.05 -6.17 -4.91
CA ILE A 451 -9.06 -7.23 -5.08
C ILE A 451 -10.42 -6.68 -5.51
N ASN A 452 -10.73 -5.42 -5.17
CA ASN A 452 -11.98 -4.74 -5.51
C ASN A 452 -12.17 -4.50 -7.01
N ILE A 453 -11.08 -4.54 -7.80
CA ILE A 453 -11.12 -4.40 -9.26
C ILE A 453 -10.91 -5.74 -9.99
N LYS A 454 -10.82 -6.86 -9.27
CA LYS A 454 -10.78 -8.19 -9.86
C LYS A 454 -12.14 -8.53 -10.47
N ASP A 455 -12.14 -9.11 -11.67
CA ASP A 455 -13.36 -9.67 -12.26
C ASP A 455 -13.88 -10.81 -11.38
N ILE A 456 -15.15 -10.72 -10.97
CA ILE A 456 -15.78 -11.70 -10.08
C ILE A 456 -15.82 -13.11 -10.68
N PHE A 457 -15.80 -13.21 -12.02
CA PHE A 457 -15.89 -14.49 -12.72
C PHE A 457 -14.52 -15.08 -13.08
N SER A 458 -13.43 -14.35 -12.90
CA SER A 458 -12.09 -14.85 -13.18
C SER A 458 -11.57 -15.70 -12.01
N ASN A 459 -10.64 -16.62 -12.26
CA ASN A 459 -10.03 -17.47 -11.24
C ASN A 459 -8.57 -17.06 -10.96
N PHE A 460 -8.04 -17.37 -9.77
CA PHE A 460 -6.61 -17.20 -9.52
C PHE A 460 -5.81 -18.28 -10.27
N PRO A 461 -4.64 -17.94 -10.85
CA PRO A 461 -3.85 -18.92 -11.61
C PRO A 461 -3.37 -20.08 -10.73
N VAL A 462 -3.45 -21.29 -11.29
CA VAL A 462 -2.96 -22.52 -10.65
C VAL A 462 -2.02 -23.23 -11.61
N ILE A 463 -0.92 -23.77 -11.09
CA ILE A 463 0.02 -24.57 -11.89
C ILE A 463 -0.27 -26.05 -11.63
N ASN A 464 -0.99 -26.67 -12.55
CA ASN A 464 -1.33 -28.08 -12.50
C ASN A 464 -0.11 -28.97 -12.74
N LYS A 465 -0.26 -30.27 -12.54
CA LYS A 465 0.81 -31.24 -12.79
C LYS A 465 1.18 -31.26 -14.28
N GLY A 466 2.46 -31.33 -14.59
CA GLY A 466 2.94 -31.40 -15.97
C GLY A 466 3.26 -30.03 -16.55
N THR A 467 3.02 -29.87 -17.85
CA THR A 467 3.31 -28.63 -18.59
C THR A 467 2.13 -27.68 -18.47
N ASN A 468 2.43 -26.42 -18.13
CA ASN A 468 1.45 -25.34 -18.04
C ASN A 468 1.95 -24.16 -18.86
N LYS A 469 1.03 -23.41 -19.45
CA LYS A 469 1.31 -22.15 -20.11
C LYS A 469 0.61 -21.03 -19.36
N LEU A 470 1.34 -19.97 -19.07
CA LEU A 470 0.83 -18.70 -18.56
C LEU A 470 1.03 -17.62 -19.62
N GLU A 471 0.05 -16.74 -19.76
CA GLU A 471 0.07 -15.65 -20.74
C GLU A 471 -0.51 -14.38 -20.12
N ILE A 472 0.23 -13.27 -20.24
CA ILE A 472 -0.18 -11.97 -19.72
C ILE A 472 -0.68 -11.11 -20.88
N ILE A 473 -1.87 -10.54 -20.70
CA ILE A 473 -2.48 -9.61 -21.66
C ILE A 473 -2.71 -8.26 -20.94
N PRO A 474 -2.33 -7.13 -21.56
CA PRO A 474 -1.67 -7.03 -22.85
C PRO A 474 -0.20 -7.45 -22.82
N SER A 475 0.31 -7.92 -23.95
CA SER A 475 1.66 -8.48 -24.06
C SER A 475 2.79 -7.45 -23.94
N ASP A 476 2.48 -6.17 -24.06
CA ASP A 476 3.41 -5.06 -23.94
C ASP A 476 3.27 -4.30 -22.61
N ILE A 477 2.55 -4.87 -21.65
CA ILE A 477 2.30 -4.27 -20.32
C ILE A 477 3.59 -4.00 -19.54
N GLY A 478 4.62 -4.85 -19.70
CA GLY A 478 5.79 -4.82 -18.84
C GLY A 478 6.65 -6.08 -18.88
N THR A 479 7.45 -6.25 -17.85
CA THR A 479 8.21 -7.48 -17.57
C THR A 479 7.55 -8.25 -16.44
N ALA A 480 7.61 -9.58 -16.47
CA ALA A 480 6.97 -10.39 -15.45
C ALA A 480 7.76 -11.64 -15.14
N LYS A 481 7.55 -12.18 -13.94
CA LYS A 481 8.08 -13.48 -13.53
C LYS A 481 7.04 -14.23 -12.70
N VAL A 482 7.11 -15.55 -12.76
CA VAL A 482 6.30 -16.45 -11.92
C VAL A 482 7.21 -17.24 -10.99
N THR A 483 6.86 -17.23 -9.71
CA THR A 483 7.52 -18.00 -8.65
C THR A 483 6.59 -19.10 -8.17
N TYR A 484 7.05 -20.34 -8.07
CA TYR A 484 6.24 -21.45 -7.57
C TYR A 484 7.09 -22.52 -6.90
N ARG A 485 6.44 -23.38 -6.11
CA ARG A 485 7.07 -24.53 -5.45
C ARG A 485 6.32 -25.80 -5.78
N GLU A 486 7.03 -26.79 -6.31
CA GLU A 486 6.46 -28.09 -6.65
C GLU A 486 5.97 -28.78 -5.36
N ARG A 487 4.77 -29.34 -5.38
CA ARG A 487 4.15 -29.97 -4.20
C ARG A 487 4.11 -31.49 -4.35
N PHE A 488 4.49 -32.21 -3.29
CA PHE A 488 4.54 -33.67 -3.26
C PHE A 488 3.69 -34.25 -2.12
N ARG A 489 2.78 -35.16 -2.45
CA ARG A 489 2.05 -35.98 -1.48
C ARG A 489 2.95 -36.82 -0.60
#